data_AF-A0A4Y2UN66-F1
#
_entry.id   AF-A0A4Y2UN66-F1
#
_cell.length_a   1.000
_cell.length_b   1.000
_cell.length_c   1.000
_cell.angle_alpha   90.00
_cell.angle_beta   90.00
_cell.angle_gamma   90.00
#
_symmetry.space_group_name_H-M   'P 1'
#
loop_
_entity.id
_entity.type
_entity.pdbx_description
1 polymer ?
#
loop_
_entity_poly.entity_id
_entity_poly.type
_entity_poly.pdbx_seq_one_letter_code
_entity_poly.pdbx_strand_id
1 'polypeptide(L)'
;MCNNQFLFEYIEPANEKCVKLADQSEAKVQGHGKTNFPAILNGQRSYVHSNETLYVPSLSYNFHSVAKLTNLGFTVQFNGQSADIVNSLKDMKLKANRVRDLYFLRPGKRRIILLRR
;
A
#
# COMPACT_ATOMS: atom_id res chain seq x y z
N MET A 1 -5.92 -3.47 0.55
CA MET A 1 -7.11 -2.59 0.37
C MET A 1 -7.06 -1.98 -1.02
N CYS A 2 -8.18 -1.85 -1.72
CA CYS A 2 -8.26 -1.32 -3.07
C CYS A 2 -9.51 -0.43 -3.21
N ASN A 3 -9.37 0.71 -3.89
CA ASN A 3 -10.49 1.61 -4.21
C ASN A 3 -11.04 1.41 -5.62
N ASN A 4 -10.39 0.57 -6.43
CA ASN A 4 -10.78 0.34 -7.81
C ASN A 4 -11.46 -1.02 -7.94
N GLN A 5 -12.77 -0.99 -8.18
CA GLN A 5 -13.61 -2.17 -8.35
C GLN A 5 -13.18 -3.04 -9.53
N PHE A 6 -12.68 -2.45 -10.62
CA PHE A 6 -12.29 -3.18 -11.83
C PHE A 6 -11.07 -4.09 -11.65
N LEU A 7 -10.34 -3.94 -10.54
CA LEU A 7 -9.23 -4.82 -10.20
C LEU A 7 -9.68 -6.07 -9.45
N PHE A 8 -10.97 -6.22 -9.15
CA PHE A 8 -11.50 -7.41 -8.50
C PHE A 8 -12.01 -8.41 -9.52
N GLU A 9 -11.66 -9.68 -9.31
CA GLU A 9 -12.24 -10.81 -10.03
C GLU A 9 -13.66 -11.09 -9.53
N TYR A 10 -13.86 -10.98 -8.21
CA TYR A 10 -15.16 -10.96 -7.57
C TYR A 10 -15.11 -10.11 -6.30
N ILE A 11 -16.27 -9.60 -5.88
CA ILE A 11 -16.44 -8.86 -4.62
C ILE A 11 -17.67 -9.40 -3.92
N GLU A 12 -17.47 -9.84 -2.67
CA GLU A 12 -18.54 -10.14 -1.74
C GLU A 12 -18.86 -8.89 -0.90
N PRO A 13 -20.14 -8.50 -0.76
CA PRO A 13 -20.54 -7.38 0.08
C PRO A 13 -20.07 -7.57 1.53
N ALA A 14 -19.61 -6.49 2.15
CA ALA A 14 -19.24 -6.50 3.57
C ALA A 14 -20.31 -5.78 4.39
N ASN A 15 -20.79 -6.43 5.46
CA ASN A 15 -21.72 -5.81 6.41
C ASN A 15 -20.98 -4.82 7.32
N GLU A 16 -21.22 -3.53 7.13
CA GLU A 16 -20.85 -2.40 8.02
C GLU A 16 -19.44 -2.44 8.64
N LYS A 17 -18.46 -2.96 7.91
CA LYS A 17 -17.05 -2.92 8.36
C LYS A 17 -16.43 -1.58 7.99
N CYS A 18 -15.69 -0.98 8.93
CA CYS A 18 -14.86 0.20 8.68
C CYS A 18 -13.39 -0.14 8.94
N VAL A 19 -12.49 0.53 8.20
CA VAL A 19 -11.05 0.51 8.46
C VAL A 19 -10.61 1.87 8.99
N LYS A 20 -9.76 1.85 10.03
CA LYS A 20 -9.10 3.07 10.52
C LYS A 20 -7.90 3.40 9.64
N LEU A 21 -7.86 4.64 9.16
CA LEU A 21 -6.80 5.16 8.32
C LEU A 21 -5.67 5.79 9.14
N ALA A 22 -4.57 6.11 8.46
CA ALA A 22 -3.36 6.69 9.04
C ALA A 22 -3.60 8.04 9.73
N ASP A 23 -4.57 8.82 9.23
CA ASP A 23 -5.00 10.11 9.76
C ASP A 23 -6.09 9.99 10.85
N GLN A 24 -6.32 8.78 11.36
CA GLN A 24 -7.35 8.44 12.35
C GLN A 24 -8.79 8.52 11.84
N SER A 25 -9.01 8.90 10.58
CA SER A 25 -10.33 8.81 9.97
C SER A 25 -10.75 7.36 9.74
N GLU A 26 -12.05 7.15 9.50
CA GLU A 26 -12.61 5.84 9.18
C GLU A 26 -13.08 5.81 7.73
N ALA A 27 -12.80 4.71 7.05
CA ALA A 27 -13.28 4.47 5.69
C ALA A 27 -14.16 3.21 5.67
N LYS A 28 -15.34 3.34 5.05
CA LYS A 28 -16.30 2.26 4.93
C LYS A 28 -15.80 1.21 3.95
N VAL A 29 -15.74 -0.04 4.39
CA VAL A 29 -15.51 -1.21 3.56
C VAL A 29 -16.83 -1.57 2.90
N GLN A 30 -16.87 -1.58 1.57
CA GLN A 30 -18.07 -1.94 0.81
C GLN A 30 -18.10 -3.42 0.44
N GLY A 31 -16.93 -4.06 0.40
CA GLY A 31 -16.83 -5.49 0.11
C GLY A 31 -15.43 -6.02 0.33
N HIS A 32 -15.26 -7.30 0.04
CA HIS A 32 -13.95 -7.96 0.04
C HIS A 32 -13.94 -9.04 -1.04
N GLY A 33 -12.76 -9.42 -1.49
CA GLY A 33 -12.65 -10.49 -2.46
C GLY A 33 -11.28 -10.58 -3.09
N LYS A 34 -11.22 -11.31 -4.20
CA LYS A 34 -9.99 -11.58 -4.92
C LYS A 34 -9.68 -10.47 -5.92
N THR A 35 -8.48 -9.90 -5.83
CA THR A 35 -7.99 -8.92 -6.80
C THR A 35 -7.00 -9.51 -7.78
N ASN A 36 -6.89 -8.84 -8.93
CA ASN A 36 -6.05 -9.16 -10.07
C ASN A 36 -5.31 -7.89 -10.50
N PHE A 37 -4.05 -7.74 -10.06
CA PHE A 37 -3.24 -6.58 -10.38
C PHE A 37 -2.36 -6.86 -11.59
N PRO A 38 -2.45 -6.07 -12.68
CA PRO A 38 -1.51 -6.21 -13.78
C PRO A 38 -0.10 -5.84 -13.30
N ALA A 39 0.86 -6.69 -13.62
CA ALA A 39 2.27 -6.50 -13.31
C ALA A 39 3.13 -6.83 -14.53
N ILE A 40 4.38 -6.36 -14.52
CA ILE A 40 5.40 -6.82 -15.47
C ILE A 40 6.41 -7.65 -14.69
N LEU A 41 6.57 -8.91 -15.10
CA LEU A 41 7.55 -9.84 -14.55
C LEU A 41 8.45 -10.29 -15.68
N ASN A 42 9.76 -10.06 -15.56
CA ASN A 42 10.76 -10.39 -16.57
C ASN A 42 10.42 -9.83 -17.98
N GLY A 43 9.88 -8.62 -18.04
CA GLY A 43 9.49 -7.96 -19.30
C GLY A 43 8.16 -8.45 -19.91
N GLN A 44 7.52 -9.45 -19.32
CA GLN A 44 6.21 -9.96 -19.77
C GLN A 44 5.09 -9.49 -18.86
N ARG A 45 3.90 -9.29 -19.45
CA ARG A 45 2.69 -8.98 -18.68
C ARG A 45 2.30 -10.21 -17.86
N SER A 46 2.16 -10.00 -16.57
CA SER A 46 1.74 -10.99 -15.58
C SER A 46 0.64 -10.39 -14.71
N TYR A 47 0.10 -11.19 -13.79
CA TYR A 47 -0.91 -10.76 -12.84
C TYR A 47 -0.54 -11.20 -11.43
N VAL A 48 -0.74 -10.31 -10.46
CA VAL A 48 -0.56 -10.59 -9.04
C VAL A 48 -1.93 -10.64 -8.39
N HIS A 49 -2.20 -11.74 -7.69
CA HIS A 49 -3.47 -11.94 -7.01
C HIS A 49 -3.36 -11.71 -5.50
N SER A 50 -4.47 -11.28 -4.89
CA SER A 50 -4.64 -11.23 -3.44
C SER A 50 -6.07 -11.67 -3.11
N ASN A 51 -6.22 -12.67 -2.25
CA ASN A 51 -7.50 -13.35 -2.01
C ASN A 51 -8.40 -12.67 -0.97
N GLU A 52 -7.88 -11.72 -0.19
CA GLU A 52 -8.61 -11.06 0.90
C GLU A 52 -8.51 -9.53 0.82
N THR A 53 -8.65 -8.99 -0.39
CA THR A 53 -8.55 -7.54 -0.58
C THR A 53 -9.85 -6.87 -0.16
N LEU A 54 -9.78 -5.92 0.76
CA LEU A 54 -10.94 -5.06 1.10
C LEU A 54 -11.18 -4.02 0.00
N TYR A 55 -12.43 -3.91 -0.47
CA TYR A 55 -12.90 -2.85 -1.36
C TYR A 55 -13.36 -1.64 -0.54
N VAL A 56 -12.63 -0.54 -0.69
CA VAL A 56 -12.81 0.71 0.05
C VAL A 56 -12.76 1.87 -0.95
N PRO A 57 -13.88 2.20 -1.64
CA PRO A 57 -13.87 3.19 -2.72
C PRO A 57 -13.57 4.62 -2.25
N SER A 58 -13.87 4.95 -0.98
CA SER A 58 -13.50 6.26 -0.40
C SER A 58 -12.01 6.42 -0.13
N LEU A 59 -11.21 5.35 -0.29
CA LEU A 59 -9.78 5.39 -0.08
C LEU A 59 -9.14 6.23 -1.21
N SER A 60 -8.86 7.51 -0.95
CA SER A 60 -7.95 8.28 -1.78
C SER A 60 -6.57 7.61 -1.71
N TYR A 61 -5.98 7.28 -2.85
CA TYR A 61 -4.71 6.54 -2.95
C TYR A 61 -3.71 6.96 -1.86
N ASN A 62 -3.48 6.10 -0.86
CA ASN A 62 -2.56 6.39 0.25
C ASN A 62 -1.07 6.37 -0.16
N PHE A 63 -0.78 6.45 -1.45
CA PHE A 63 0.56 6.57 -2.00
C PHE A 63 1.09 7.98 -1.94
N HIS A 64 0.36 8.98 -1.46
CA HIS A 64 0.84 10.36 -1.44
C HIS A 64 2.23 10.49 -0.77
N SER A 65 2.51 9.71 0.28
CA SER A 65 3.82 9.62 0.92
C SER A 65 4.89 8.95 0.04
N VAL A 66 4.54 7.86 -0.66
CA VAL A 66 5.47 7.16 -1.57
C VAL A 66 5.74 8.01 -2.81
N ALA A 67 4.72 8.61 -3.40
CA ALA A 67 4.80 9.52 -4.54
C ALA A 67 5.69 10.74 -4.21
N LYS A 68 5.55 11.31 -3.01
CA LYS A 68 6.46 12.37 -2.52
C LYS A 68 7.91 11.89 -2.49
N LEU A 69 8.17 10.72 -1.93
CA LEU A 69 9.52 10.14 -1.86
C LEU A 69 10.10 9.90 -3.26
N THR A 70 9.31 9.31 -4.17
CA THR A 70 9.77 9.03 -5.54
C THR A 70 9.98 10.29 -6.37
N ASN A 71 9.15 11.33 -6.19
CA ASN A 71 9.37 12.64 -6.81
C ASN A 71 10.64 13.34 -6.32
N LEU A 72 11.08 13.02 -5.10
CA LEU A 72 12.36 13.48 -4.53
C LEU A 72 13.55 12.60 -4.96
N GLY A 73 13.35 11.63 -5.85
CA GLY A 73 14.42 10.74 -6.35
C GLY A 73 14.74 9.56 -5.44
N PHE A 74 13.91 9.28 -4.43
CA PHE A 74 14.07 8.10 -3.58
C PHE A 74 13.36 6.87 -4.18
N THR A 75 14.02 5.72 -4.08
CA THR A 75 13.44 4.41 -4.35
C THR A 75 12.90 3.81 -3.05
N VAL A 76 11.69 3.25 -3.07
CA VAL A 76 11.11 2.53 -1.94
C VAL A 76 11.02 1.04 -2.28
N GLN A 77 11.76 0.21 -1.54
CA GLN A 77 11.81 -1.24 -1.74
C GLN A 77 11.18 -1.97 -0.55
N PHE A 78 10.05 -2.61 -0.78
CA PHE A 78 9.38 -3.44 0.23
C PHE A 78 9.86 -4.89 0.12
N ASN A 79 10.36 -5.46 1.22
CA ASN A 79 10.88 -6.83 1.26
C ASN A 79 10.01 -7.80 2.10
N GLY A 80 8.79 -7.38 2.46
CA GLY A 80 7.87 -8.16 3.29
C GLY A 80 8.03 -7.95 4.81
N GLN A 81 9.22 -7.55 5.28
CA GLN A 81 9.50 -7.28 6.71
C GLN A 81 9.76 -5.80 6.98
N SER A 82 10.32 -5.09 6.01
CA SER A 82 10.59 -3.65 6.04
C SER A 82 10.38 -3.01 4.67
N ALA A 83 10.35 -1.69 4.66
CA ALA A 83 10.52 -0.89 3.47
C ALA A 83 11.85 -0.14 3.60
N ASP A 84 12.76 -0.41 2.66
CA ASP A 84 14.00 0.33 2.53
C ASP A 84 13.75 1.52 1.60
N ILE A 85 14.09 2.71 2.05
CA ILE A 85 13.98 3.95 1.27
C ILE A 85 15.38 4.45 1.01
N VAL A 86 15.74 4.51 -0.26
CA VAL A 86 17.13 4.68 -0.70
C VAL A 86 17.17 5.83 -1.69
N ASN A 87 18.12 6.75 -1.55
CA ASN A 87 18.33 7.79 -2.56
C ASN A 87 19.00 7.21 -3.83
N SER A 88 19.09 8.02 -4.87
CA SER A 88 19.70 7.62 -6.16
C SER A 88 21.16 7.14 -6.03
N LEU A 89 21.91 7.69 -5.06
CA LEU A 89 23.31 7.36 -4.80
C LEU A 89 23.51 6.12 -3.91
N LYS A 90 22.43 5.57 -3.34
CA LYS A 90 22.43 4.41 -2.41
C LYS A 90 23.19 4.58 -1.10
N ASP A 91 23.60 5.80 -0.75
CA ASP A 91 24.32 6.12 0.47
C ASP A 91 23.40 6.53 1.63
N MET A 92 22.20 7.04 1.33
CA MET A 92 21.18 7.36 2.33
C MET A 92 20.11 6.28 2.38
N LYS A 93 20.03 5.56 3.52
CA LYS A 93 19.05 4.50 3.75
C LYS A 93 18.17 4.80 4.96
N LEU A 94 16.91 5.15 4.71
CA LEU A 94 15.86 5.15 5.72
C LEU A 94 15.18 3.79 5.74
N LYS A 95 14.75 3.33 6.93
CA LYS A 95 14.05 2.05 7.08
C LYS A 95 12.70 2.26 7.77
N ALA A 96 11.66 1.74 7.14
CA ALA A 96 10.36 1.56 7.77
C ALA A 96 10.16 0.12 8.19
N ASN A 97 9.74 -0.12 9.43
CA ASN A 97 9.47 -1.47 9.91
C ASN A 97 8.01 -1.83 9.66
N ARG A 98 7.75 -3.06 9.23
CA ARG A 98 6.39 -3.59 9.18
C ARG A 98 5.89 -3.87 10.58
N VAL A 99 4.72 -3.35 10.91
CA VAL A 99 3.96 -3.70 12.11
C VAL A 99 2.56 -4.11 11.63
N ARG A 100 2.22 -5.39 11.77
CA ARG A 100 1.06 -6.01 11.10
C ARG A 100 1.11 -5.78 9.60
N ASP A 101 0.18 -5.05 9.01
CA ASP A 101 0.12 -4.83 7.54
C ASP A 101 0.52 -3.42 7.12
N LEU A 102 1.10 -2.64 8.04
CA LEU A 102 1.52 -1.26 7.81
C LEU A 102 3.03 -1.12 7.98
N TYR A 103 3.67 -0.29 7.16
CA TYR A 103 5.09 0.04 7.30
C TYR A 103 5.24 1.41 7.96
N PHE A 104 5.99 1.48 9.06
CA PHE A 104 6.21 2.70 9.83
C PHE A 104 7.64 3.18 9.69
N LEU A 105 7.82 4.37 9.12
CA LEU A 105 9.09 5.08 9.16
C LEU A 105 9.37 5.46 10.63
N ARG A 106 10.59 5.23 11.09
CA ARG A 106 11.08 5.79 12.36
C ARG A 106 11.93 7.04 12.08
N PRO A 107 11.37 8.25 11.96
CA PRO A 107 12.15 9.45 12.16
C PRO A 107 11.98 9.89 13.62
N GLY A 108 13.01 10.49 14.20
CA GLY A 108 13.11 10.78 15.63
C GLY A 108 12.13 11.81 16.21
N LYS A 109 10.89 11.93 15.70
CA LYS A 109 9.73 12.62 16.33
C LYS A 109 8.38 12.59 15.56
N ARG A 110 8.24 12.00 14.35
CA ARG A 110 6.96 11.96 13.59
C ARG A 110 6.71 10.61 12.88
N ARG A 111 5.55 9.98 13.04
CA ARG A 111 5.28 8.71 12.34
C ARG A 111 4.89 8.96 10.87
N ILE A 112 5.62 8.40 9.92
CA ILE A 112 5.21 8.35 8.50
C ILE A 112 4.80 6.91 8.20
N ILE A 113 3.59 6.72 7.68
CA ILE A 113 3.05 5.40 7.30
C ILE A 113 3.25 5.21 5.79
N LEU A 114 3.82 4.06 5.43
CA LEU A 114 4.00 3.59 4.05
C LEU A 114 3.10 2.36 3.86
N LEU A 115 2.39 2.32 2.74
CA LEU A 115 1.51 1.21 2.38
C LEU A 115 2.07 0.50 1.15
N ARG A 116 2.11 -0.83 1.22
CA ARG A 116 2.50 -1.71 0.11
C ARG A 116 1.23 -2.08 -0.68
N ARG A 117 1.34 -2.19 -2.01
CA ARG A 117 0.29 -2.78 -2.86
C ARG A 117 0.21 -4.28 -2.64
#